data_AF-A0A367RRA3-F1
#
_entry.id   AF-A0A367RRA3-F1
#
_cell.length_a   1.000
_cell.length_b   1.000
_cell.length_c   1.000
_cell.angle_alpha   90.00
_cell.angle_beta   90.00
_cell.angle_gamma   90.00
#
_symmetry.space_group_name_H-M   'P 1'
#
loop_
_entity.id
_entity.type
_entity.pdbx_description
1 polymer ?
#
loop_
_entity_poly.entity_id
_entity_poly.type
_entity_poly.pdbx_seq_one_letter_code
_entity_poly.pdbx_strand_id
1 'polypeptide(L)'
;MLGWFPDPYPDELFYSVCARYSERMNYKNNMHVFQDIFGESFSCIYIHLVTRLDYLITSLPAENNYTADRLIDEHTSLSFYSAFHPPYLIKMLRDAIKQNNPEVTLNRFENFMRNMNYLRFCPQCILEDKSNLVNAIGIAYIKFLESKFV
;
A
#
# COMPACT_ATOMS: atom_id res chain seq x y z
N MET A 1 0.31 -13.57 -13.99
CA MET A 1 0.38 -12.31 -14.76
C MET A 1 -0.90 -11.55 -14.50
N LEU A 2 -0.79 -10.35 -13.96
CA LEU A 2 -1.89 -9.44 -13.67
C LEU A 2 -2.32 -8.76 -14.97
N GLY A 3 -3.58 -8.95 -15.37
CA GLY A 3 -4.11 -8.33 -16.60
C GLY A 3 -4.34 -6.83 -16.50
N TRP A 4 -4.47 -6.29 -15.27
CA TRP A 4 -4.73 -4.88 -15.01
C TRP A 4 -4.37 -4.54 -13.55
N PHE A 5 -3.92 -3.31 -13.32
CA PHE A 5 -3.65 -2.74 -11.99
C PHE A 5 -4.07 -1.27 -11.96
N PRO A 6 -4.58 -0.73 -10.84
CA PRO A 6 -5.06 0.64 -10.79
C PRO A 6 -3.89 1.61 -10.86
N ASP A 7 -4.05 2.68 -11.63
CA ASP A 7 -3.09 3.77 -11.59
C ASP A 7 -3.15 4.46 -10.21
N PRO A 8 -2.03 4.54 -9.47
CA PRO A 8 -1.94 5.29 -8.23
C PRO A 8 -2.19 6.78 -8.49
N TYR A 9 -3.01 7.40 -7.64
CA TYR A 9 -3.18 8.85 -7.70
C TYR A 9 -2.01 9.56 -7.02
N PRO A 10 -1.75 10.85 -7.34
CA PRO A 10 -0.84 11.68 -6.56
C PRO A 10 -1.21 11.64 -5.07
N ASP A 11 -0.22 11.54 -4.20
CA ASP A 11 -0.36 11.46 -2.74
C ASP A 11 -1.19 10.27 -2.21
N GLU A 12 -1.43 9.25 -3.04
CA GLU A 12 -2.12 8.04 -2.62
C GLU A 12 -1.14 7.01 -2.03
N LEU A 13 -1.47 6.48 -0.85
CA LEU A 13 -0.72 5.35 -0.29
C LEU A 13 -0.94 4.08 -1.10
N PHE A 14 0.10 3.26 -1.26
CA PHE A 14 0.05 1.97 -1.93
C PHE A 14 -1.02 1.04 -1.35
N TYR A 15 -1.27 1.13 -0.04
CA TYR A 15 -2.38 0.44 0.63
C TYR A 15 -3.75 0.78 0.01
N SER A 16 -4.00 2.06 -0.30
CA SER A 16 -5.23 2.52 -0.96
C SER A 16 -5.34 1.98 -2.39
N VAL A 17 -4.22 1.93 -3.12
CA VAL A 17 -4.17 1.33 -4.47
C VAL A 17 -4.58 -0.14 -4.42
N CYS A 18 -4.04 -0.91 -3.46
CA CYS A 18 -4.44 -2.31 -3.24
C CYS A 18 -5.93 -2.45 -2.87
N ALA A 19 -6.47 -1.54 -2.06
CA ALA A 19 -7.88 -1.53 -1.70
C ALA A 19 -8.79 -1.27 -2.92
N ARG A 20 -8.44 -0.30 -3.77
CA ARG A 20 -9.13 -0.03 -5.05
C ARG A 20 -9.06 -1.21 -6.00
N TYR A 21 -7.91 -1.90 -6.06
CA TYR A 21 -7.76 -3.12 -6.82
C TYR A 21 -8.70 -4.22 -6.31
N SER A 22 -8.75 -4.45 -4.99
CA SER A 22 -9.63 -5.43 -4.37
C SER A 22 -11.11 -5.17 -4.67
N GLU A 23 -11.55 -3.91 -4.60
CA GLU A 23 -12.92 -3.51 -4.90
C GLU A 23 -13.27 -3.78 -6.38
N ARG A 24 -12.38 -3.39 -7.30
CA ARG A 24 -12.59 -3.59 -8.74
C ARG A 24 -12.58 -5.06 -9.16
N MET A 25 -11.73 -5.88 -8.55
CA MET A 25 -11.71 -7.32 -8.79
C MET A 25 -12.82 -8.08 -8.06
N ASN A 26 -13.59 -7.38 -7.21
CA ASN A 26 -14.67 -7.95 -6.40
C ASN A 26 -14.22 -9.15 -5.55
N TYR A 27 -13.02 -9.07 -4.98
CA TYR A 27 -12.50 -10.12 -4.10
C TYR A 27 -13.24 -10.11 -2.76
N LYS A 28 -13.85 -11.25 -2.42
CA LYS A 28 -14.51 -11.45 -1.11
C LYS A 28 -13.52 -11.65 0.04
N ASN A 29 -12.31 -12.11 -0.27
CA ASN A 29 -11.26 -12.36 0.70
C ASN A 29 -9.98 -11.67 0.24
N ASN A 30 -9.47 -10.79 1.09
CA ASN A 30 -8.25 -10.02 0.84
C ASN A 30 -7.05 -10.93 0.57
N MET A 31 -6.99 -12.15 1.08
CA MET A 31 -5.88 -13.07 0.80
C MET A 31 -5.65 -13.29 -0.70
N HIS A 32 -6.71 -13.29 -1.52
CA HIS A 32 -6.58 -13.43 -2.98
C HIS A 32 -5.97 -12.18 -3.62
N VAL A 33 -6.26 -11.00 -3.08
CA VAL A 33 -5.60 -9.74 -3.50
C VAL A 33 -4.10 -9.83 -3.25
N PHE A 34 -3.69 -10.34 -2.09
CA PHE A 34 -2.27 -10.50 -1.78
C PHE A 34 -1.59 -11.54 -2.67
N GLN A 35 -2.27 -12.66 -2.93
CA GLN A 35 -1.76 -13.67 -3.85
C GLN A 35 -1.56 -13.11 -5.25
N ASP A 36 -2.45 -12.24 -5.73
CA ASP A 36 -2.33 -11.62 -7.05
C ASP A 36 -1.21 -10.56 -7.08
N ILE A 37 -1.23 -9.63 -6.14
CA ILE A 37 -0.32 -8.47 -6.13
C ILE A 37 1.10 -8.87 -5.76
N PHE A 38 1.25 -9.75 -4.76
CA PHE A 38 2.54 -10.11 -4.20
C PHE A 38 2.98 -11.53 -4.54
N GLY A 39 2.10 -12.38 -5.07
CA GLY A 39 2.45 -13.76 -5.40
C GLY A 39 2.50 -14.69 -4.19
N GLU A 40 1.97 -14.25 -3.05
CA GLU A 40 1.96 -15.00 -1.79
C GLU A 40 0.74 -14.64 -0.95
N SER A 41 0.20 -15.62 -0.24
CA SER A 41 -0.86 -15.44 0.74
C SER A 41 -0.25 -15.13 2.10
N PHE A 42 -0.63 -14.00 2.69
CA PHE A 42 -0.22 -13.63 4.05
C PHE A 42 -1.32 -14.01 5.05
N SER A 43 -0.93 -14.54 6.21
CA SER A 43 -1.83 -14.88 7.30
C SER A 43 -2.34 -13.66 8.08
N CYS A 44 -1.63 -12.53 8.02
CA CYS A 44 -2.01 -11.25 8.62
C CYS A 44 -1.65 -10.10 7.67
N ILE A 45 -2.55 -9.12 7.56
CA ILE A 45 -2.40 -7.97 6.67
C ILE A 45 -2.12 -6.74 7.53
N TYR A 46 -0.90 -6.25 7.49
CA TYR A 46 -0.58 -4.96 8.08
C TYR A 46 -0.81 -3.86 7.06
N ILE A 47 -1.39 -2.75 7.51
CA ILE A 47 -1.61 -1.55 6.69
C ILE A 47 -0.31 -1.04 6.05
N HIS A 48 0.81 -1.32 6.71
CA HIS A 48 2.15 -0.92 6.29
C HIS A 48 2.90 -2.03 5.54
N LEU A 49 2.27 -3.16 5.27
CA LEU A 49 2.90 -4.26 4.54
C LEU A 49 3.01 -3.89 3.06
N VAL A 50 4.13 -3.28 2.71
CA VAL A 50 4.59 -3.13 1.33
C VAL A 50 5.81 -4.03 1.18
N THR A 51 5.69 -5.10 0.40
CA THR A 51 6.75 -6.09 0.18
C THR A 51 6.65 -6.60 -1.24
N ARG A 52 7.68 -7.30 -1.75
CA ARG A 52 7.66 -7.96 -3.06
C ARG A 52 7.25 -7.05 -4.22
N LEU A 53 7.58 -5.77 -4.19
CA LEU A 53 7.22 -4.87 -5.29
C LEU A 53 7.88 -5.28 -6.61
N ASP A 54 9.07 -5.88 -6.60
CA ASP A 54 9.69 -6.40 -7.82
C ASP A 54 8.81 -7.49 -8.44
N TYR A 55 8.19 -8.36 -7.63
CA TYR A 55 7.25 -9.36 -8.11
C TYR A 55 6.04 -8.71 -8.79
N LEU A 56 5.47 -7.66 -8.18
CA LEU A 56 4.36 -6.92 -8.79
C LEU A 56 4.76 -6.39 -10.16
N ILE A 57 5.89 -5.68 -10.26
CA ILE A 57 6.36 -5.10 -11.54
C ILE A 57 6.53 -6.20 -12.60
N THR A 58 7.14 -7.34 -12.25
CA THR A 58 7.29 -8.47 -13.19
C THR A 58 5.98 -9.15 -13.56
N SER A 59 4.95 -9.00 -12.74
CA SER A 59 3.63 -9.62 -12.96
C SER A 59 2.72 -8.76 -13.83
N LEU A 60 2.99 -7.47 -13.95
CA LEU A 60 2.24 -6.53 -14.79
C LEU A 60 2.58 -6.71 -16.29
N PRO A 61 1.72 -6.21 -17.20
CA PRO A 61 2.00 -6.22 -18.64
C PRO A 61 3.30 -5.49 -18.95
N ALA A 62 4.00 -5.90 -20.02
CA ALA A 62 5.32 -5.36 -20.36
C ALA A 62 5.31 -3.85 -20.64
N GLU A 63 4.17 -3.28 -21.06
CA GLU A 63 4.01 -1.84 -21.28
C GLU A 63 3.72 -1.03 -20.00
N ASN A 64 3.87 -1.62 -18.81
CA ASN A 64 3.67 -0.88 -17.56
C ASN A 64 4.80 0.14 -17.33
N ASN A 65 4.44 1.31 -16.77
CA ASN A 65 5.38 2.39 -16.47
C ASN A 65 5.82 2.40 -14.99
N TYR A 66 5.59 1.30 -14.27
CA TYR A 66 5.86 1.22 -12.85
C TYR A 66 7.26 0.67 -12.60
N THR A 67 7.91 1.23 -11.59
CA THR A 67 9.14 0.67 -11.03
C THR A 67 8.94 0.52 -9.53
N ALA A 68 9.61 -0.47 -8.93
CA ALA A 68 9.54 -0.64 -7.49
C ALA A 68 10.06 0.61 -6.76
N ASP A 69 11.12 1.25 -7.26
CA ASP A 69 11.63 2.50 -6.69
C ASP A 69 10.59 3.63 -6.72
N ARG A 70 9.91 3.84 -7.84
CA ARG A 70 8.87 4.85 -7.97
C ARG A 70 7.73 4.60 -6.99
N LEU A 71 7.25 3.36 -6.91
CA LEU A 71 6.20 2.98 -5.96
C LEU A 71 6.63 3.22 -4.52
N ILE A 72 7.89 2.91 -4.19
CA ILE A 72 8.45 3.14 -2.85
C ILE A 72 8.48 4.62 -2.51
N ASP A 73 9.04 5.44 -3.41
CA ASP A 73 9.31 6.84 -3.11
C ASP A 73 8.04 7.70 -3.12
N GLU A 74 7.09 7.42 -4.01
CA GLU A 74 5.85 8.20 -4.21
C GLU A 74 4.66 7.66 -3.39
N HIS A 75 4.57 6.34 -3.16
CA HIS A 75 3.36 5.71 -2.63
C HIS A 75 3.57 4.92 -1.33
N THR A 76 4.76 4.97 -0.72
CA THR A 76 4.98 4.36 0.60
C THR A 76 5.40 5.37 1.64
N SER A 77 5.18 5.02 2.91
CA SER A 77 5.62 5.82 4.03
C SER A 77 7.14 5.77 4.25
N LEU A 78 7.93 5.04 3.44
CA LEU A 78 9.38 4.92 3.63
C LEU A 78 10.08 6.29 3.56
N SER A 79 9.65 7.18 2.66
CA SER A 79 10.17 8.54 2.53
C SER A 79 10.01 9.32 3.84
N PHE A 80 8.87 9.18 4.50
CA PHE A 80 8.63 9.78 5.82
C PHE A 80 9.54 9.18 6.90
N TYR A 81 9.73 7.85 6.91
CA TYR A 81 10.65 7.19 7.85
C TYR A 81 12.11 7.60 7.63
N SER A 82 12.50 7.89 6.39
CA SER A 82 13.88 8.22 6.05
C SER A 82 14.42 9.45 6.78
N ALA A 83 13.55 10.40 7.14
CA ALA A 83 13.92 11.60 7.88
C ALA A 83 14.40 11.32 9.31
N PHE A 84 14.01 10.19 9.90
CA PHE A 84 14.23 9.89 11.32
C PHE A 84 15.23 8.75 11.56
N HIS A 85 15.82 8.20 10.50
CA HIS A 85 16.59 6.96 10.57
C HIS A 85 17.89 7.02 9.77
N PRO A 86 18.90 6.23 10.17
CA PRO A 86 20.18 6.24 9.49
C PRO A 86 20.06 5.64 8.08
N PRO A 87 20.86 6.12 7.10
CA PRO A 87 20.75 5.70 5.70
C PRO A 87 20.86 4.19 5.46
N TYR A 88 21.68 3.49 6.26
CA TYR A 88 21.84 2.03 6.12
C TYR A 88 20.53 1.28 6.43
N LEU A 89 19.76 1.75 7.41
CA LEU A 89 18.49 1.14 7.81
C LEU A 89 17.45 1.37 6.70
N ILE A 90 17.41 2.57 6.14
CA ILE A 90 16.50 2.91 5.03
C ILE A 90 16.83 2.10 3.79
N LYS A 91 18.11 1.91 3.47
CA LYS A 91 18.52 1.05 2.37
C LYS A 91 18.05 -0.39 2.59
N MET A 92 18.29 -0.95 3.77
CA MET A 92 17.86 -2.30 4.12
C MET A 92 16.33 -2.46 4.04
N LEU A 93 15.56 -1.48 4.51
CA LEU A 93 14.10 -1.49 4.39
C LEU A 93 13.64 -1.38 2.94
N ARG A 94 14.26 -0.53 2.12
CA ARG A 94 13.98 -0.43 0.68
C ARG A 94 14.21 -1.78 -0.01
N ASP A 95 15.34 -2.42 0.27
CA ASP A 95 15.66 -3.75 -0.29
C ASP A 95 14.64 -4.81 0.16
N ALA A 96 14.20 -4.77 1.42
CA ALA A 96 13.17 -5.66 1.94
C ALA A 96 11.78 -5.42 1.33
N ILE A 97 11.42 -4.17 1.02
CA ILE A 97 10.16 -3.81 0.33
C ILE A 97 10.17 -4.30 -1.12
N LYS A 98 11.32 -4.23 -1.81
CA LYS A 98 11.46 -4.72 -3.19
C LYS A 98 11.38 -6.23 -3.27
N GLN A 99 12.13 -6.91 -2.40
CA GLN A 99 12.35 -8.35 -2.43
C GLN A 99 11.29 -9.12 -1.61
N ASN A 100 11.43 -10.45 -1.59
CA ASN A 100 10.64 -11.32 -0.73
C ASN A 100 11.29 -11.47 0.65
N ASN A 101 11.25 -10.41 1.47
CA ASN A 101 11.60 -10.51 2.87
C ASN A 101 10.51 -9.91 3.77
N PRO A 102 9.31 -10.50 3.76
CA PRO A 102 8.21 -10.04 4.59
C PRO A 102 8.59 -10.08 6.06
N GLU A 103 9.44 -11.01 6.51
CA GLU A 103 9.86 -11.06 7.91
C GLU A 103 10.66 -9.83 8.35
N VAL A 104 11.57 -9.31 7.53
CA VAL A 104 12.30 -8.06 7.83
C VAL A 104 11.35 -6.86 7.79
N THR A 105 10.48 -6.79 6.78
CA THR A 105 9.48 -5.71 6.66
C THR A 105 8.53 -5.74 7.86
N LEU A 106 7.91 -6.88 8.14
CA LEU A 106 7.00 -7.12 9.25
C LEU A 106 7.67 -6.88 10.60
N ASN A 107 8.75 -7.59 10.96
CA ASN A 107 9.35 -7.44 12.28
C ASN A 107 9.89 -6.03 12.55
N ARG A 108 10.39 -5.32 11.53
CA ARG A 108 10.89 -3.96 11.72
C ARG A 108 9.73 -2.97 11.79
N PHE A 109 8.80 -2.98 10.84
CA PHE A 109 7.63 -2.10 10.89
C PHE A 109 6.72 -2.38 12.10
N GLU A 110 6.52 -3.65 12.48
CA GLU A 110 5.76 -4.05 13.68
C GLU A 110 6.37 -3.46 14.94
N ASN A 111 7.70 -3.44 15.08
CA ASN A 111 8.34 -2.82 16.25
C ASN A 111 8.16 -1.29 16.30
N PHE A 112 7.96 -0.63 15.15
CA PHE A 112 7.73 0.82 15.09
C PHE A 112 6.25 1.21 15.20
N MET A 113 5.33 0.33 14.77
CA MET A 113 3.91 0.62 14.62
C MET A 113 3.03 -0.41 15.35
N ARG A 114 3.48 -0.88 16.52
CA ARG A 114 2.67 -1.75 17.37
C ARG A 114 1.31 -1.11 17.62
N ASN A 115 0.25 -1.86 17.29
CA ASN A 115 -1.15 -1.60 17.64
C ASN A 115 -1.97 -0.64 16.75
N MET A 116 -1.57 -0.38 15.50
CA MET A 116 -2.45 0.36 14.56
C MET A 116 -3.19 -0.61 13.62
N ASN A 117 -4.39 -1.04 14.03
CA ASN A 117 -5.24 -1.95 13.25
C ASN A 117 -5.99 -1.25 12.09
N TYR A 118 -6.03 0.07 12.09
CA TYR A 118 -6.73 0.91 11.11
C TYR A 118 -6.01 2.25 10.98
N LEU A 119 -6.03 2.83 9.78
CA LEU A 119 -5.49 4.17 9.54
C LEU A 119 -6.34 5.20 10.29
N ARG A 120 -5.68 6.06 11.07
CA ARG A 120 -6.31 7.20 11.73
C ARG A 120 -6.14 8.43 10.87
N PHE A 121 -7.19 9.23 10.79
CA PHE A 121 -7.21 10.46 10.03
C PHE A 121 -7.73 11.60 10.90
N CYS A 122 -7.31 12.82 10.57
CA CYS A 122 -7.89 14.01 11.16
C CYS A 122 -9.28 14.26 10.54
N PRO A 123 -10.37 14.38 11.34
CA PRO A 123 -11.70 14.64 10.81
C PRO A 123 -11.78 15.93 9.97
N GLN A 124 -11.05 16.96 10.38
CA GLN A 124 -10.98 18.23 9.66
C GLN A 124 -10.32 18.05 8.29
N CYS A 125 -9.21 17.32 8.22
CA CYS A 125 -8.55 17.02 6.94
C CYS A 125 -9.46 16.23 5.99
N ILE A 126 -10.27 15.30 6.50
CA ILE A 126 -11.27 14.60 5.66
C ILE A 126 -12.33 15.56 5.11
N LEU A 127 -12.81 16.51 5.92
CA LEU A 127 -13.79 17.49 5.46
C LEU A 127 -13.20 18.40 4.39
N GLU A 128 -11.97 18.86 4.60
CA GLU A 128 -11.21 19.65 3.63
C GLU A 128 -10.99 18.87 2.33
N ASP A 129 -10.53 17.61 2.42
CA ASP A 129 -10.37 16.72 1.27
C ASP A 129 -11.71 16.55 0.55
N LYS A 130 -12.81 16.22 1.24
CA LYS A 130 -14.15 16.10 0.65
C LYS A 130 -14.60 17.38 -0.06
N SER A 131 -14.28 18.54 0.49
CA SER A 131 -14.63 19.83 -0.11
C SER A 131 -13.78 20.19 -1.33
N ASN A 132 -12.52 19.73 -1.36
CA ASN A 132 -11.58 19.93 -2.45
C ASN A 132 -11.70 18.85 -3.54
N LEU A 133 -12.38 17.73 -3.26
CA LEU A 133 -12.50 16.60 -4.18
C LEU A 133 -13.55 16.82 -5.26
N VAL A 134 -13.09 17.28 -6.42
CA VAL A 134 -13.71 17.01 -7.74
C VAL A 134 -13.31 15.61 -8.27
N ASN A 135 -12.36 14.91 -7.62
CA ASN A 135 -11.84 13.63 -8.11
C ASN A 135 -12.28 12.43 -7.25
N ALA A 136 -12.59 11.31 -7.91
CA ALA A 136 -13.13 10.06 -7.35
C ALA A 136 -12.23 9.32 -6.33
N ILE A 137 -11.15 9.94 -5.88
CA ILE A 137 -10.08 9.38 -5.02
C ILE A 137 -10.57 9.13 -3.60
N GLY A 138 -11.25 10.12 -3.00
CA GLY A 138 -11.72 10.01 -1.62
C GLY A 138 -12.94 9.09 -1.45
N ILE A 139 -13.78 8.93 -2.48
CA ILE A 139 -15.06 8.21 -2.34
C ILE A 139 -14.85 6.71 -2.14
N ALA A 140 -13.88 6.09 -2.82
CA ALA A 140 -13.58 4.66 -2.66
C ALA A 140 -12.93 4.37 -1.29
N TYR A 141 -12.00 5.22 -0.88
CA TYR A 141 -11.33 5.10 0.42
C TYR A 141 -12.30 5.35 1.60
N ILE A 142 -13.19 6.35 1.47
CA ILE A 142 -14.25 6.64 2.45
C ILE A 142 -15.28 5.51 2.51
N LYS A 143 -15.72 4.94 1.37
CA LYS A 143 -16.63 3.79 1.36
C LYS A 143 -16.01 2.53 1.97
N PHE A 144 -14.73 2.26 1.70
CA PHE A 144 -14.01 1.15 2.33
C PHE A 144 -13.92 1.33 3.85
N LEU A 145 -13.65 2.55 4.32
CA LEU A 145 -13.64 2.87 5.75
C LEU A 145 -15.04 2.74 6.37
N GLU A 146 -16.07 3.34 5.76
CA GLU A 146 -17.46 3.26 6.25
C GLU A 146 -17.98 1.83 6.33
N SER A 147 -17.57 0.93 5.42
CA SER A 147 -17.96 -0.49 5.44
C SER A 147 -17.39 -1.30 6.63
N LYS A 148 -16.41 -0.74 7.36
CA LYS A 148 -15.80 -1.36 8.54
C LYS A 148 -16.15 -0.66 9.86
N PHE A 149 -16.95 0.41 9.82
CA PHE A 149 -17.39 1.16 11.00
C PHE A 149 -18.88 0.96 11.37
N VAL A 150 -19.53 -0.07 10.81
CA VAL A 150 -20.82 -0.60 11.28
C VAL A 150 -20.67 -2.07 11.63
#